data_AF-A0A0C5W753-F1
#
_entry.id   AF-A0A0C5W753-F1
#
_cell.length_a   1.000
_cell.length_b   1.000
_cell.length_c   1.000
_cell.angle_alpha   90.00
_cell.angle_beta   90.00
_cell.angle_gamma   90.00
#
_symmetry.space_group_name_H-M   'P 1'
#
loop_
_entity.id
_entity.type
_entity.pdbx_description
1 polymer ?
#
loop_
_entity_poly.entity_id
_entity_poly.type
_entity_poly.pdbx_seq_one_letter_code
_entity_poly.pdbx_strand_id
1 'polypeptide(L)'
;MRKTPKHYTLEFKQKAVELSYAKGNVQQVCEDLDIFPSVLYRWRNELKEYVKNSFPGRGKPKMTDEEKEIARLQKALKEAEMERDILKKAISIFSKSDKKNTSL
;
A
#
# COMPACT_ATOMS: atom_id res chain seq x y z
N MET A 1 -7.24 23.13 20.74
CA MET A 1 -8.39 22.33 20.25
C MET A 1 -7.97 21.54 19.02
N ARG A 2 -8.15 20.21 19.00
CA ARG A 2 -7.92 19.40 17.78
C ARG A 2 -9.06 19.67 16.80
N LYS A 3 -8.77 20.28 15.65
CA LYS A 3 -9.76 20.42 14.56
C LYS A 3 -10.09 19.04 14.02
N THR A 4 -11.37 18.77 13.82
CA THR A 4 -11.87 17.54 13.20
C THR A 4 -11.25 17.40 11.80
N PRO A 5 -10.71 16.22 11.43
CA PRO A 5 -10.09 16.05 10.12
C PRO A 5 -11.13 16.25 9.01
N LYS A 6 -10.94 17.27 8.17
CA LYS A 6 -11.74 17.48 6.95
C LYS A 6 -11.54 16.29 5.99
N HIS A 7 -12.63 15.82 5.40
CA HIS A 7 -12.61 14.74 4.41
C HIS A 7 -12.84 15.32 3.01
N TYR A 8 -11.95 14.94 2.08
CA TYR A 8 -12.01 15.36 0.69
C TYR A 8 -12.16 14.14 -0.20
N THR A 9 -13.04 14.24 -1.20
CA THR A 9 -13.24 13.22 -2.21
C THR A 9 -12.00 13.07 -3.08
N LEU A 10 -11.88 11.93 -3.77
CA LEU A 10 -10.80 11.69 -4.74
C LEU A 10 -10.75 12.79 -5.80
N GLU A 11 -11.90 13.05 -6.42
CA GLU A 11 -12.07 14.03 -7.48
C GLU A 11 -11.68 15.44 -7.02
N PHE A 12 -12.08 15.83 -5.79
CA PHE A 12 -11.71 17.12 -5.23
C PHE A 12 -10.18 17.27 -5.13
N LYS A 13 -9.49 16.24 -4.62
CA LYS A 13 -8.03 16.28 -4.47
C LYS A 13 -7.34 16.38 -5.83
N GLN A 14 -7.80 15.63 -6.82
CA GLN A 14 -7.25 15.66 -8.18
C GLN A 14 -7.43 17.03 -8.82
N LYS A 15 -8.65 17.59 -8.80
CA LYS A 15 -8.93 18.92 -9.34
C LYS A 15 -8.17 20.03 -8.60
N ALA A 16 -8.04 19.93 -7.27
CA ALA A 16 -7.27 20.90 -6.50
C ALA A 16 -5.78 20.91 -6.90
N VAL A 17 -5.20 19.72 -7.11
CA VAL A 17 -3.82 19.58 -7.58
C VAL A 17 -3.67 20.12 -9.01
N GLU A 18 -4.57 19.76 -9.93
CA GLU A 18 -4.57 20.24 -11.30
C GLU A 18 -4.67 21.78 -11.37
N LEU A 19 -5.63 22.36 -10.63
CA LEU A 19 -5.80 23.80 -10.53
C LEU A 19 -4.55 24.49 -9.98
N SER A 20 -3.85 23.86 -9.03
CA SER A 20 -2.60 24.40 -8.48
C SER A 20 -1.48 24.52 -9.52
N TYR A 21 -1.41 23.58 -10.46
CA TYR A 21 -0.46 23.65 -11.58
C TYR A 21 -0.90 24.66 -12.63
N ALA A 22 -2.20 24.72 -12.94
CA ALA A 22 -2.76 25.63 -13.94
C ALA A 22 -2.63 27.11 -13.53
N LYS A 23 -2.93 27.46 -12.27
CA LYS A 23 -2.82 28.85 -11.77
C LYS A 23 -1.39 29.27 -11.41
N GLY A 24 -0.49 28.33 -11.12
CA GLY A 24 0.89 28.62 -10.69
C GLY A 24 1.04 29.22 -9.27
N ASN A 25 -0.06 29.63 -8.62
CA ASN A 25 -0.07 30.16 -7.26
C ASN A 25 -0.83 29.22 -6.31
N VAL A 26 -0.08 28.48 -5.49
CA VAL A 26 -0.61 27.52 -4.51
C VAL A 26 -1.40 28.22 -3.39
N GLN A 27 -0.95 29.41 -2.96
CA GLN A 27 -1.57 30.14 -1.86
C GLN A 27 -3.00 30.57 -2.21
N GLN A 28 -3.17 31.19 -3.39
CA GLN A 28 -4.47 31.62 -3.88
C GLN A 28 -5.43 30.43 -4.05
N VAL A 29 -4.95 29.31 -4.60
CA VAL A 29 -5.76 28.10 -4.77
C VAL A 29 -6.21 27.53 -3.42
N CYS A 30 -5.37 27.63 -2.39
CA CYS A 30 -5.72 27.20 -1.04
C CYS A 30 -6.80 28.07 -0.41
N GLU A 31 -6.72 29.38 -0.61
CA GLU A 31 -7.72 30.35 -0.16
C GLU A 31 -9.06 30.13 -0.87
N ASP A 32 -9.04 29.99 -2.20
CA ASP A 32 -10.23 29.74 -3.02
C ASP A 32 -10.96 28.43 -2.63
N LEU A 33 -10.21 27.41 -2.21
CA LEU A 33 -10.73 26.06 -1.88
C LEU A 33 -10.92 25.82 -0.37
N ASP A 34 -10.63 26.79 0.49
CA ASP A 34 -10.63 26.67 1.96
C ASP A 34 -9.85 25.43 2.47
N ILE A 35 -8.65 25.23 1.92
CA ILE A 35 -7.71 24.17 2.30
C ILE A 35 -6.39 24.74 2.79
N PHE A 36 -5.67 23.99 3.63
CA PHE A 36 -4.35 24.39 4.07
C PHE A 36 -3.29 24.12 2.97
N PRO A 37 -2.32 25.03 2.75
CA PRO A 37 -1.23 24.80 1.79
C PRO A 37 -0.47 23.50 2.02
N SER A 38 -0.21 23.15 3.29
CA SER A 38 0.46 21.88 3.65
C SER A 38 -0.27 20.64 3.13
N VAL A 39 -1.60 20.69 3.04
CA VAL A 39 -2.42 19.61 2.51
C VAL A 39 -2.29 19.53 0.99
N LEU A 40 -2.29 20.68 0.30
CA LEU A 40 -2.16 20.74 -1.15
C LEU A 40 -0.76 20.29 -1.61
N TYR A 41 0.31 20.73 -0.92
CA TYR A 41 1.66 20.24 -1.18
C TYR A 41 1.78 18.74 -1.01
N ARG A 42 1.18 18.20 0.07
CA ARG A 42 1.14 16.75 0.29
C ARG A 42 0.43 16.03 -0.86
N TRP A 43 -0.70 16.54 -1.35
CA TRP A 43 -1.41 15.93 -2.49
C TRP A 43 -0.61 16.00 -3.79
N ARG A 44 0.15 17.07 -4.03
CA ARG A 44 1.07 17.16 -5.18
C ARG A 44 2.15 16.09 -5.12
N ASN A 45 2.76 15.88 -3.95
CA ASN A 45 3.77 14.84 -3.76
C ASN A 45 3.15 13.44 -3.91
N GLU A 46 1.99 13.21 -3.30
CA GLU A 46 1.25 11.95 -3.45
C GLU A 46 0.97 11.66 -4.93
N LEU A 47 0.50 12.64 -5.71
CA LEU A 47 0.26 12.50 -7.14
C LEU A 47 1.52 12.19 -7.95
N LYS A 48 2.64 12.82 -7.58
CA LYS A 48 3.93 12.63 -8.25
C LYS A 48 4.51 11.23 -8.01
N GLU A 49 4.43 10.73 -6.79
CA GLU A 49 5.04 9.45 -6.39
C GLU A 49 4.19 8.25 -6.81
N TYR A 50 2.86 8.36 -6.67
CA TYR A 50 1.98 7.20 -6.78
C TYR A 50 1.03 7.27 -7.99
N VAL A 51 0.96 8.40 -8.69
CA VAL A 51 0.14 8.63 -9.91
C VAL A 51 -1.31 8.17 -9.69
N LYS A 52 -1.70 7.00 -10.20
CA LYS A 52 -3.05 6.43 -10.04
C LYS A 52 -3.34 5.91 -8.63
N ASN A 53 -2.30 5.62 -7.85
CA ASN A 53 -2.36 5.05 -6.51
C ASN A 53 -2.28 6.10 -5.39
N SER A 54 -2.27 7.39 -5.73
CA SER A 54 -2.04 8.51 -4.80
C SER A 54 -3.05 8.63 -3.67
N PHE A 55 -4.29 8.18 -3.92
CA PHE A 55 -5.40 8.35 -3.00
C PHE A 55 -6.16 7.02 -2.81
N PRO A 56 -5.54 6.00 -2.20
CA PRO A 56 -6.08 4.63 -2.18
C PRO A 56 -7.25 4.44 -1.19
N GLY A 57 -7.66 5.48 -0.46
CA GLY A 57 -8.69 5.42 0.58
C GLY A 57 -8.12 5.10 1.96
N ARG A 58 -9.01 4.89 2.95
CA ARG A 58 -8.59 4.62 4.33
C ARG A 58 -8.13 3.17 4.50
N GLY A 59 -7.09 2.98 5.31
CA GLY A 59 -6.58 1.65 5.69
C GLY A 59 -5.81 0.92 4.58
N LYS A 60 -5.63 1.53 3.41
CA LYS A 60 -4.82 0.97 2.33
C LYS A 60 -3.47 1.69 2.27
N PRO A 61 -2.34 0.96 2.27
CA PRO A 61 -1.03 1.58 2.07
C PRO A 61 -0.97 2.23 0.69
N LYS A 62 -0.29 3.38 0.61
CA LYS A 62 0.10 3.95 -0.68
C LYS A 62 1.28 3.15 -1.17
N MET A 63 1.11 2.54 -2.32
CA MET A 63 2.12 1.72 -2.95
C MET A 63 2.11 2.03 -4.44
N THR A 64 3.30 2.12 -5.03
CA THR A 64 3.43 2.08 -6.49
C THR A 64 2.96 0.72 -7.02
N ASP A 65 2.80 0.57 -8.33
CA ASP A 65 2.42 -0.74 -8.88
C ASP A 65 3.52 -1.78 -8.66
N GLU A 66 4.77 -1.35 -8.73
CA GLU A 66 5.94 -2.17 -8.47
C GLU A 66 5.97 -2.63 -7.01
N GLU A 67 5.73 -1.73 -6.06
CA GLU A 67 5.65 -2.08 -4.63
C GLU A 67 4.50 -3.06 -4.34
N LYS A 68 3.35 -2.90 -5.01
CA LYS A 68 2.24 -3.85 -4.91
C LYS A 68 2.62 -5.23 -5.45
N GLU A 69 3.32 -5.29 -6.57
CA GLU A 69 3.75 -6.55 -7.16
C GLU A 69 4.82 -7.22 -6.29
N ILE A 70 5.78 -6.47 -5.76
CA ILE A 70 6.77 -6.99 -4.80
C ILE A 70 6.06 -7.59 -3.58
N ALA A 71 5.09 -6.89 -3.00
CA ALA A 71 4.33 -7.40 -1.86
C ALA A 71 3.55 -8.68 -2.20
N ARG A 72 2.97 -8.75 -3.41
CA ARG A 72 2.27 -9.94 -3.91
C ARG A 72 3.23 -11.13 -4.05
N LEU A 73 4.39 -10.91 -4.68
CA LEU A 73 5.40 -11.93 -4.92
C LEU A 73 6.02 -12.44 -3.61
N GLN A 74 6.32 -11.55 -2.66
CA GLN A 74 6.82 -11.93 -1.34
C GLN A 74 5.82 -12.79 -0.58
N LYS A 75 4.53 -12.46 -0.66
CA LYS A 75 3.47 -13.28 -0.05
C LYS A 75 3.41 -14.67 -0.68
N ALA A 76 3.39 -14.76 -2.01
CA ALA A 76 3.35 -16.03 -2.72
C ALA A 76 4.58 -16.90 -2.43
N LEU A 77 5.77 -16.28 -2.38
CA LEU A 77 7.01 -16.98 -2.03
C LEU A 77 6.94 -17.56 -0.62
N LYS A 78 6.47 -16.76 0.35
CA LYS A 78 6.33 -17.22 1.74
C LYS A 78 5.33 -18.36 1.89
N GLU A 79 4.21 -18.32 1.16
CA GLU A 79 3.23 -19.40 1.14
C GLU A 79 3.85 -20.69 0.59
N ALA A 80 4.53 -20.61 -0.56
CA ALA A 80 5.21 -21.75 -1.17
C ALA A 80 6.33 -22.33 -0.29
N GLU A 81 7.11 -21.48 0.39
CA GLU A 81 8.13 -21.91 1.34
C GLU A 81 7.51 -22.65 2.53
N MET A 82 6.41 -22.14 3.06
CA MET A 82 5.68 -22.77 4.16
C MET A 82 5.13 -24.14 3.76
N GLU A 83 4.49 -24.25 2.60
CA GLU A 83 3.99 -25.52 2.07
C GLU A 83 5.11 -26.55 1.91
N ARG A 84 6.21 -26.14 1.27
CA ARG A 84 7.40 -26.99 1.11
C ARG A 84 7.94 -27.46 2.46
N ASP A 85 8.00 -26.58 3.45
CA ASP A 85 8.55 -26.92 4.76
C ASP A 85 7.62 -27.84 5.55
N ILE A 86 6.30 -27.70 5.40
CA ILE A 86 5.31 -28.64 5.94
C ILE A 86 5.50 -30.03 5.31
N LEU A 87 5.63 -30.09 3.97
CA LEU A 87 5.85 -31.36 3.25
C LEU A 87 7.16 -32.03 3.66
N LYS A 88 8.26 -31.26 3.78
CA LYS A 88 9.55 -31.79 4.27
C LYS A 88 9.43 -32.34 5.70
N LYS A 89 8.72 -31.66 6.59
CA LYS A 89 8.46 -32.14 7.95
C LYS A 89 7.64 -33.42 7.96
N ALA A 90 6.59 -33.50 7.14
CA ALA A 90 5.77 -34.70 7.00
C ALA A 90 6.61 -35.91 6.54
N ILE A 91 7.38 -35.76 5.45
CA ILE A 91 8.27 -36.82 4.95
C ILE A 91 9.25 -37.28 6.06
N SER A 92 9.86 -36.34 6.78
CA SER A 92 10.78 -36.67 7.87
C SER A 92 10.14 -37.49 8.98
N ILE A 93 8.87 -37.22 9.31
CA ILE A 93 8.11 -38.00 10.30
C ILE A 93 7.87 -39.42 9.76
N PHE A 94 7.33 -39.55 8.55
CA PHE A 94 7.00 -40.85 7.95
C PHE A 94 8.24 -41.75 7.77
N SER A 95 9.36 -41.21 7.27
CA SER A 95 10.60 -41.98 7.09
C SER A 95 11.27 -42.40 8.41
N LYS A 96 10.98 -41.73 9.53
CA LYS A 96 11.48 -42.12 10.86
C LYS A 96 10.63 -43.21 11.50
N SER A 97 9.33 -43.25 11.21
CA SER A 97 8.42 -44.32 11.69
C SER A 97 8.72 -45.67 11.05
N ASP A 98 9.07 -45.72 9.76
CA ASP A 98 9.39 -47.00 9.08
C ASP A 98 10.59 -47.70 9.73
N LYS A 99 11.61 -46.96 10.16
CA LYS A 99 12.80 -47.53 10.82
C LYS A 99 12.54 -48.14 12.20
N LYS A 100 11.43 -47.78 12.86
CA LYS A 100 11.07 -48.33 14.18
C LYS A 100 10.26 -49.63 14.08
N ASN A 101 9.62 -49.90 12.94
CA ASN A 101 8.76 -51.06 12.75
C ASN A 101 9.46 -52.25 12.07
N THR A 102 10.71 -52.10 11.61
CA THR A 102 11.51 -53.17 10.98
C THR A 102 12.40 -53.95 11.96
N SER A 103 12.22 -53.79 13.26
CA SER A 103 12.84 -54.65 14.29
C SER A 103 11.78 -55.61 14.83
N LEU A 104 11.50 -56.67 14.06
CA LEU A 104 10.81 -57.88 14.50
C LEU A 104 11.65 -59.08 14.08
#